data_AF-A0A0F9FCE4-F1
#
_entry.id   AF-A0A0F9FCE4-F1
#
_cell.length_a   1.000
_cell.length_b   1.000
_cell.length_c   1.000
_cell.angle_alpha   90.00
_cell.angle_beta   90.00
_cell.angle_gamma   90.00
#
_symmetry.space_group_name_H-M   'P 1'
#
loop_
_entity.id
_entity.type
_entity.pdbx_description
1 polymer ?
#
loop_
_entity_poly.entity_id
_entity_poly.type
_entity_poly.pdbx_seq_one_letter_code
_entity_poly.pdbx_strand_id
1 'polypeptide(L)'
;MPYIKPEDKPVYAGGIQELADAFASVGATGGDLNYVLTKVTLAWLMYHQPPYNYELRSAAYKELLCAAEEFYWRVIRPYEDKKIALNGDVYPREVL
;
A
#
# COMPACT_ATOMS: atom_id res chain seq x y z
N MET A 1 -0.30 -7.92 5.60
CA MET A 1 0.94 -8.69 5.80
C MET A 1 0.69 -10.04 6.50
N PRO A 2 1.28 -11.14 6.01
CA PRO A 2 1.13 -12.48 6.59
C PRO A 2 1.79 -12.64 7.98
N TYR A 3 2.74 -11.77 8.33
CA TYR A 3 3.50 -11.81 9.58
C TYR A 3 2.87 -11.02 10.75
N ILE A 4 1.79 -10.27 10.53
CA ILE A 4 1.03 -9.64 11.61
C ILE A 4 0.14 -10.72 12.24
N LYS A 5 0.16 -10.83 13.57
CA LYS A 5 -0.63 -11.83 14.29
C LYS A 5 -2.13 -11.64 14.00
N PRO A 6 -2.91 -12.71 13.78
CA PRO A 6 -4.34 -12.60 13.48
C PRO A 6 -5.12 -11.75 14.48
N GLU A 7 -4.79 -11.83 15.76
CA GLU A 7 -5.42 -11.08 16.86
C GLU A 7 -5.14 -9.58 16.84
N ASP A 8 -4.06 -9.14 16.21
CA ASP A 8 -3.69 -7.71 16.13
C ASP A 8 -4.38 -7.00 14.96
N LYS A 9 -4.82 -7.75 13.93
CA LYS A 9 -5.44 -7.18 12.71
C LYS A 9 -6.76 -6.43 12.97
N PRO A 10 -7.69 -6.94 13.81
CA PRO A 10 -8.97 -6.29 14.04
C PRO A 10 -8.87 -4.88 14.64
N VAL A 11 -7.78 -4.58 15.34
CA VAL A 11 -7.57 -3.27 16.00
C VAL A 11 -7.61 -2.11 14.99
N TYR A 12 -7.17 -2.35 13.76
CA TYR A 12 -7.14 -1.33 12.70
C TYR A 12 -8.42 -1.28 11.85
N ALA A 13 -9.31 -2.26 11.99
CA ALA A 13 -10.44 -2.45 11.08
C ALA A 13 -11.41 -1.25 11.07
N GLY A 14 -11.71 -0.69 12.24
CA GLY A 14 -12.59 0.48 12.36
C GLY A 14 -12.05 1.71 11.62
N GLY A 15 -10.78 2.07 11.86
CA GLY A 15 -10.16 3.21 11.18
C GLY A 15 -9.99 3.00 9.68
N ILE A 16 -9.75 1.76 9.23
CA ILE A 16 -9.70 1.44 7.79
C ILE A 16 -11.09 1.63 7.16
N GLN A 17 -12.16 1.22 7.84
CA GLN A 17 -13.52 1.43 7.35
C GLN A 17 -13.86 2.93 7.26
N GLU A 18 -13.50 3.72 8.26
CA GLU A 18 -13.70 5.18 8.23
C GLU A 18 -12.97 5.84 7.05
N LEU A 19 -11.74 5.42 6.74
CA LEU A 19 -11.02 5.90 5.55
C LEU A 19 -11.70 5.50 4.24
N ALA A 20 -12.24 4.27 4.17
CA ALA A 20 -12.98 3.81 2.99
C ALA A 20 -14.24 4.64 2.75
N ASP A 21 -15.01 4.91 3.81
CA ASP A 21 -16.20 5.75 3.76
C ASP A 21 -15.85 7.20 3.38
N ALA A 22 -14.74 7.73 3.92
CA ALA A 22 -14.24 9.06 3.55
C ALA A 22 -13.86 9.13 2.06
N PHE A 23 -13.15 8.13 1.52
CA PHE A 23 -12.82 8.07 0.10
C PHE A 23 -14.07 8.08 -0.80
N ALA A 24 -15.09 7.31 -0.42
CA ALA A 24 -16.36 7.27 -1.15
C ALA A 24 -17.08 8.63 -1.11
N SER A 25 -17.06 9.30 0.05
CA SER A 25 -17.78 10.57 0.26
C SER A 25 -17.26 11.74 -0.59
N VAL A 26 -15.96 11.73 -0.95
CA VAL A 26 -15.32 12.80 -1.70
C VAL A 26 -15.04 12.44 -3.16
N GLY A 27 -15.34 11.21 -3.58
CA GLY A 27 -14.94 10.73 -4.91
C GLY A 27 -13.43 10.69 -5.07
N ALA A 28 -12.74 10.10 -4.10
CA ALA A 28 -11.29 10.15 -3.97
C ALA A 28 -10.53 9.72 -5.23
N THR A 29 -9.44 10.43 -5.49
CA THR A 29 -8.51 10.20 -6.59
C THR A 29 -7.20 9.58 -6.10
N GLY A 30 -6.28 9.30 -7.02
CA GLY A 30 -4.93 8.85 -6.65
C GLY A 30 -4.18 9.84 -5.74
N GLY A 31 -4.44 11.15 -5.86
CA GLY A 31 -3.84 12.16 -4.98
C GLY A 31 -4.31 12.04 -3.54
N ASP A 32 -5.59 11.75 -3.32
CA ASP A 32 -6.17 11.58 -1.99
C ASP A 32 -5.63 10.32 -1.29
N LEU A 33 -5.48 9.22 -2.03
CA LEU A 33 -4.82 8.02 -1.52
C LEU A 33 -3.37 8.31 -1.12
N ASN A 34 -2.61 9.04 -1.96
CA ASN A 34 -1.24 9.43 -1.65
C ASN A 34 -1.15 10.30 -0.39
N TYR A 35 -2.08 11.25 -0.23
CA TYR A 35 -2.20 12.07 0.97
C TYR A 35 -2.44 11.21 2.22
N VAL A 36 -3.41 10.30 2.19
CA VAL A 36 -3.74 9.43 3.33
C VAL A 36 -2.56 8.55 3.71
N LEU A 37 -1.90 7.89 2.75
CA LEU A 37 -0.70 7.07 3.02
C LEU A 37 0.42 7.90 3.66
N THR A 38 0.62 9.13 3.20
CA THR A 38 1.59 10.06 3.80
C THR A 38 1.23 10.39 5.24
N LYS A 39 -0.04 10.70 5.52
CA LYS A 39 -0.53 11.01 6.89
C LYS A 39 -0.42 9.82 7.84
N VAL A 40 -0.76 8.61 7.39
CA VAL A 40 -0.60 7.37 8.18
C VAL A 40 0.87 7.13 8.50
N THR A 41 1.77 7.31 7.53
CA THR A 41 3.21 7.16 7.73
C THR A 41 3.76 8.18 8.73
N LEU A 42 3.32 9.44 8.64
CA LEU A 42 3.68 10.47 9.61
C LEU A 42 3.17 10.14 11.01
N ALA A 43 1.96 9.62 11.15
CA ALA A 43 1.42 9.18 12.44
C ALA A 43 2.28 8.05 13.05
N TRP A 44 2.72 7.09 12.23
CA TRP A 44 3.62 6.01 12.67
C TRP A 44 5.00 6.55 13.10
N LEU A 45 5.55 7.53 12.37
CA LEU A 45 6.79 8.20 12.78
C LEU A 45 6.62 8.93 14.12
N MET A 46 5.54 9.70 14.28
CA MET A 46 5.26 10.46 15.50
C MET A 46 5.06 9.57 16.73
N TYR A 47 4.48 8.38 16.56
CA TYR A 47 4.35 7.38 17.62
C TYR A 47 5.72 7.02 18.25
N HIS A 48 6.78 6.97 17.45
CA HIS A 48 8.13 6.62 17.92
C HIS A 48 8.86 7.75 18.68
N GLN A 49 8.25 8.95 18.79
CA GLN A 49 8.78 10.13 19.46
C GLN A 49 10.15 10.61 18.90
N PRO A 50 10.51 11.90 19.07
CA PRO A 50 11.82 12.37 18.69
C PRO A 50 12.94 11.74 19.56
N PRO A 51 14.17 11.58 19.01
CA PRO A 51 14.58 12.03 17.68
C PRO A 51 14.21 11.04 16.58
N TYR A 52 13.52 11.53 15.55
CA TYR A 52 13.39 10.76 14.31
C TYR A 52 14.78 10.75 13.66
N ASN A 53 15.48 9.62 13.68
CA ASN A 53 16.79 9.48 13.05
C ASN A 53 16.64 8.96 11.61
N TYR A 54 17.76 8.85 10.88
CA TYR A 54 17.72 8.39 9.48
C TYR A 54 17.17 6.97 9.37
N GLU A 55 17.57 6.08 10.29
CA GLU A 55 17.11 4.69 10.33
C GLU A 55 15.59 4.57 10.41
N LEU A 56 14.95 5.35 11.30
CA LEU A 56 13.50 5.35 11.46
C LEU A 56 12.77 5.86 10.20
N ARG A 57 13.30 6.92 9.56
CA ARG A 57 12.72 7.43 8.29
C ARG A 57 12.88 6.42 7.15
N SER A 58 14.05 5.80 7.06
CA SER A 58 14.34 4.78 6.05
C SER A 58 13.48 3.53 6.28
N ALA A 59 13.20 3.17 7.54
CA ALA A 59 12.27 2.09 7.86
C ALA A 59 10.85 2.42 7.34
N ALA A 60 10.31 3.60 7.65
CA ALA A 60 9.00 4.03 7.17
C ALA A 60 8.91 4.02 5.63
N TYR A 61 9.94 4.55 4.95
CA TYR A 61 10.02 4.53 3.48
C TYR A 61 10.05 3.10 2.92
N LYS A 62 10.88 2.23 3.51
CA LYS A 62 10.99 0.84 3.11
C LYS A 62 9.67 0.09 3.26
N GLU A 63 8.94 0.29 4.37
CA GLU A 63 7.62 -0.36 4.55
C GLU A 63 6.58 0.09 3.51
N LEU A 64 6.60 1.37 3.10
CA LEU A 64 5.75 1.85 2.00
C LEU A 64 6.08 1.17 0.67
N LEU A 65 7.37 1.02 0.34
CA LEU A 65 7.79 0.31 -0.87
C LEU A 65 7.36 -1.15 -0.83
N CYS A 66 7.58 -1.85 0.29
CA CYS A 66 7.17 -3.24 0.43
C CYS A 66 5.64 -3.41 0.29
N ALA A 67 4.85 -2.48 0.83
CA ALA A 67 3.40 -2.49 0.68
C ALA A 67 2.95 -2.29 -0.78
N ALA A 68 3.60 -1.36 -1.50
CA ALA A 68 3.32 -1.12 -2.91
C ALA A 68 3.67 -2.35 -3.78
N GLU A 69 4.82 -2.96 -3.54
CA GLU A 69 5.23 -4.20 -4.22
C GLU A 69 4.25 -5.35 -3.94
N GLU A 70 3.86 -5.57 -2.68
CA GLU A 70 2.87 -6.62 -2.36
C GLU A 70 1.54 -6.37 -3.06
N PHE A 71 1.08 -5.10 -3.13
CA PHE A 71 -0.12 -4.74 -3.88
C PHE A 71 0.05 -5.06 -5.37
N TYR A 72 1.19 -4.71 -5.97
CA TYR A 72 1.48 -5.05 -7.37
C TYR A 72 1.40 -6.56 -7.59
N TRP A 73 2.12 -7.37 -6.81
CA TRP A 73 2.17 -8.82 -6.97
C TRP A 73 0.82 -9.50 -6.74
N ARG A 74 0.04 -9.07 -5.74
CA ARG A 74 -1.20 -9.75 -5.35
C ARG A 74 -2.44 -9.24 -6.09
N VAL A 75 -2.43 -8.00 -6.56
CA VAL A 75 -3.62 -7.34 -7.13
C VAL A 75 -3.41 -7.00 -8.61
N ILE A 76 -2.31 -6.33 -8.94
CA ILE A 76 -2.07 -5.84 -10.31
C ILE A 76 -1.64 -6.97 -11.23
N ARG A 77 -0.62 -7.75 -10.86
CA ARG A 77 -0.09 -8.82 -11.72
C ARG A 77 -1.15 -9.84 -12.15
N PRO A 78 -2.04 -10.37 -11.27
CA PRO A 78 -3.09 -11.28 -11.72
C PRO A 78 -4.08 -10.65 -12.71
N TYR A 79 -4.27 -9.33 -12.65
CA TYR A 79 -5.05 -8.60 -13.65
C TYR A 79 -4.28 -8.47 -14.96
N GLU A 80 -3.00 -8.14 -14.91
CA GLU A 80 -2.11 -8.07 -16.08
C GLU A 80 -2.01 -9.41 -16.79
N ASP A 81 -1.79 -10.52 -16.06
CA ASP A 81 -1.76 -11.88 -16.61
C ASP A 81 -3.03 -12.20 -17.40
N LYS A 82 -4.21 -11.81 -16.87
CA LYS A 82 -5.49 -11.97 -17.57
C LYS A 82 -5.57 -11.12 -18.83
N LYS A 83 -5.04 -9.89 -18.80
CA LYS A 83 -5.02 -9.00 -19.96
C LYS A 83 -4.04 -9.45 -21.02
N ILE A 84 -2.88 -10.00 -20.63
CA ILE A 84 -1.92 -10.63 -21.52
C ILE A 84 -2.56 -11.83 -22.23
N ALA A 85 -3.24 -12.71 -21.49
CA ALA A 85 -3.94 -13.85 -22.07
C ALA A 85 -5.06 -13.45 -23.06
N LEU A 86 -5.74 -12.32 -22.81
CA LEU A 86 -6.85 -11.84 -23.64
C LEU A 86 -6.39 -11.04 -24.87
N ASN A 87 -5.40 -10.17 -24.69
CA ASN A 87 -5.01 -9.15 -25.68
C ASN A 87 -3.65 -9.42 -26.33
N GLY A 88 -2.91 -10.41 -25.85
CA GLY A 88 -1.49 -10.60 -26.16
C GLY A 88 -0.57 -9.79 -25.25
N ASP A 89 0.69 -10.22 -25.15
CA ASP A 89 1.74 -9.49 -24.46
C ASP A 89 2.41 -8.47 -25.42
N VAL A 90 2.91 -7.37 -24.86
CA VAL A 90 3.74 -6.40 -25.58
C VAL A 90 5.19 -6.86 -25.69
N TYR A 91 5.65 -7.70 -24.76
CA TYR A 91 7.03 -8.18 -24.75
C TYR A 91 7.22 -9.31 -25.77
N PRO A 92 8.24 -9.22 -26.65
CA PRO A 92 8.59 -10.32 -27.54
C PRO A 92 9.12 -11.51 -26.72
N ARG A 93 8.88 -12.74 -27.19
CA ARG A 93 9.25 -13.95 -26.44
C ARG A 93 10.76 -14.12 -26.30
N GLU A 94 11.53 -13.46 -27.17
CA GLU A 94 12.99 -13.49 -27.19
C GLU A 94 13.63 -12.76 -25.99
N VAL A 95 12.88 -11.93 -25.26
CA VAL A 95 13.38 -11.16 -24.11
C VAL A 95 12.69 -11.50 -22.77
N LEU A 96 11.83 -12.53 -22.75
CA LEU A 96 11.14 -13.06 -21.57
C LEU A 96 11.82 -14.34 -21.08
#